data_AF-X1FXD0-F1
#
_entry.id   AF-X1FXD0-F1
#
_cell.length_a   1.000
_cell.length_b   1.000
_cell.length_c   1.000
_cell.angle_alpha   90.00
_cell.angle_beta   90.00
_cell.angle_gamma   90.00
#
_symmetry.space_group_name_H-M   'P 1'
#
loop_
_entity.id
_entity.type
_entity.pdbx_description
1 polymer ?
#
loop_
_entity_poly.entity_id
_entity_poly.type
_entity_poly.pdbx_seq_one_letter_code
_entity_poly.pdbx_strand_id
1 'polypeptide(L)' 'MMPGRINPRQMNQMMKRLGINVKEIENVEKVIIQTGDKEYVFENVEVT' A
#
# COMPACT_ATOMS: atom_id res chain seq x y z
N MET A 1 -16.64 23.52 8.19
CA MET A 1 -16.88 22.10 8.51
C MET A 1 -16.24 21.28 7.40
N MET A 2 -15.20 20.49 7.69
CA MET A 2 -14.53 19.68 6.65
C MET A 2 -15.50 18.58 6.18
N PRO A 3 -15.77 18.44 4.86
CA PRO A 3 -16.70 17.42 4.37
C PRO A 3 -16.27 16.03 4.82
N GLY A 4 -17.22 15.32 5.41
CA GLY A 4 -17.03 14.15 6.24
C GLY A 4 -16.31 13.00 5.54
N ARG A 5 -15.31 12.47 6.26
CA ARG A 5 -14.79 11.10 6.27
C ARG A 5 -15.38 10.22 5.16
N ILE A 6 -14.67 10.12 4.04
CA ILE A 6 -14.92 9.07 3.03
C ILE A 6 -15.04 7.74 3.77
N ASN A 7 -16.16 7.05 3.58
CA ASN A 7 -16.39 5.75 4.20
C ASN A 7 -15.33 4.75 3.68
N PRO A 8 -14.58 4.06 4.55
CA PRO A 8 -13.54 3.11 4.15
C PRO A 8 -14.01 2.08 3.11
N ARG A 9 -15.28 1.67 3.19
CA ARG A 9 -15.88 0.75 2.22
C ARG A 9 -16.01 1.36 0.82
N GLN A 10 -16.35 2.64 0.73
CA GLN A 10 -16.41 3.34 -0.57
C GLN A 10 -15.02 3.52 -1.16
N MET A 11 -14.01 3.81 -0.32
CA MET A 11 -12.62 3.91 -0.77
C MET A 11 -12.10 2.56 -1.30
N ASN A 12 -12.38 1.45 -0.60
CA ASN A 12 -12.03 0.11 -1.07
C ASN A 12 -12.73 -0.26 -2.39
N GLN A 13 -14.00 0.15 -2.57
CA GLN A 13 -14.70 -0.04 -3.84
C GLN A 13 -14.10 0.81 -4.96
N MET A 14 -13.68 2.04 -4.66
CA MET A 14 -13.01 2.93 -5.60
C MET A 14 -11.63 2.38 -6.02
N MET A 15 -10.81 1.93 -5.08
CA MET A 15 -9.51 1.30 -5.37
C MET A 15 -9.66 0.09 -6.29
N LYS A 16 -10.64 -0.79 -6.00
CA LYS A 16 -10.96 -1.94 -6.87
C LYS A 16 -11.35 -1.53 -8.29
N ARG A 17 -12.12 -0.44 -8.45
CA ARG A 17 -12.51 0.10 -9.77
C ARG A 17 -11.32 0.66 -10.55
N LEU A 18 -10.31 1.18 -9.86
CA LEU A 18 -9.05 1.63 -10.44
C LEU A 18 -8.09 0.46 -10.75
N GLY A 19 -8.51 -0.78 -10.50
CA GLY A 19 -7.68 -1.98 -10.69
C GLY A 19 -6.62 -2.18 -9.60
N ILE A 20 -6.67 -1.40 -8.52
CA ILE A 20 -5.72 -1.51 -7.41
C ILE A 20 -6.14 -2.70 -6.54
N ASN A 21 -5.27 -3.70 -6.49
CA ASN A 21 -5.41 -4.88 -5.62
C ASN A 21 -4.43 -4.75 -4.46
N VAL A 22 -4.96 -4.46 -3.28
CA VAL A 22 -4.22 -4.35 -2.02
C VAL A 22 -4.10 -5.76 -1.44
N LYS A 23 -2.89 -6.18 -1.10
CA LYS A 23 -2.59 -7.51 -0.54
C LYS A 23 -1.63 -7.34 0.62
N GLU A 24 -2.12 -7.73 1.79
CA GLU A 24 -1.29 -7.82 2.98
C GLU A 24 -0.28 -8.96 2.81
N ILE A 25 0.98 -8.68 3.15
CA ILE A 25 2.05 -9.68 3.16
C ILE A 25 2.50 -9.81 4.62
N GLU A 26 2.23 -10.97 5.20
CA GLU A 26 2.58 -11.26 6.58
C GLU A 26 4.06 -11.59 6.73
N ASN A 27 4.63 -11.26 7.89
CA ASN A 27 6.00 -11.62 8.30
C ASN A 27 7.09 -11.12 7.33
N VAL A 28 6.92 -9.91 6.78
CA VAL A 28 7.94 -9.29 5.92
C VAL A 28 9.13 -8.84 6.76
N GLU A 29 10.28 -9.46 6.53
CA GLU A 29 11.54 -9.07 7.18
C GLU A 29 12.17 -7.84 6.49
N LYS A 30 12.11 -7.80 5.16
CA LYS A 30 12.81 -6.81 4.34
C LYS A 30 12.13 -6.57 3.00
N VAL A 31 12.06 -5.31 2.58
CA VAL A 31 11.67 -4.90 1.22
C VAL A 31 12.87 -4.25 0.55
N ILE A 32 13.22 -4.72 -0.64
CA ILE A 32 14.26 -4.13 -1.49
C ILE A 32 13.62 -3.68 -2.79
N ILE A 33 13.67 -2.37 -3.06
CA ILE A 33 13.29 -1.80 -4.36
C ILE A 33 14.57 -1.52 -5.14
N GLN A 34 14.82 -2.30 -6.18
CA GLN A 34 15.95 -2.12 -7.08
C GLN A 34 15.55 -1.23 -8.26
N THR A 35 16.33 -0.20 -8.51
CA THR A 35 16.27 0.61 -9.73
C THR A 35 17.56 0.43 -10.53
N GLY A 36 17.64 1.00 -11.73
CA GLY A 36 18.85 0.89 -12.56
C GLY A 36 20.08 1.59 -11.95
N ASP A 37 19.88 2.48 -10.99
CA ASP A 37 20.90 3.37 -10.41
C ASP A 37 21.09 3.20 -8.90
N LYS A 38 20.14 2.60 -8.17
CA LYS A 38 20.21 2.46 -6.72
C LYS A 38 19.26 1.40 -6.16
N GLU A 39 19.49 1.08 -4.89
CA GLU A 39 18.62 0.21 -4.12
C GLU A 39 18.05 0.97 -2.92
N TYR A 40 16.76 0.74 -2.64
CA TYR A 40 16.11 1.19 -1.41
C TYR A 40 15.81 -0.02 -0.55
N VAL A 41 16.35 -0.04 0.66
CA VAL A 41 16.22 -1.14 1.61
C VAL A 41 15.39 -0.66 2.78
N PHE A 42 14.30 -1.37 3.07
CA PHE A 42 13.44 -1.15 4.21
C PHE A 42 13.39 -2.42 5.06
N GLU A 43 13.71 -2.31 6.35
CA GLU A 43 13.70 -3.41 7.32
C GLU A 43 12.54 -3.22 8.31
N ASN A 44 11.93 -4.32 8.77
CA ASN A 44 10.81 -4.31 9.73
C ASN A 44 9.63 -3.45 9.26
N VAL A 45 9.17 -3.65 8.02
CA VAL A 45 8.06 -2.88 7.42
C VAL A 45 6.79 -3.70 7.26
N GLU A 46 5.66 -3.03 7.40
CA GLU A 46 4.34 -3.57 7.09
C GLU A 46 4.02 -3.31 5.61
N VAL A 47 3.50 -4.31 4.91
CA VAL A 47 3.20 -4.25 3.47
C VAL A 47 1.73 -4.58 3.24
N THR A 48 1.00 -3.69 2.55
CA THR A 48 -0.45 -3.79 2.29
C THR A 48 -0.79 -3.25 0.91
#